data_AF-A0A542UUB2-F1
#
_entry.id   AF-A0A542UUB2-F1
#
_cell.length_a   1.000
_cell.length_b   1.000
_cell.length_c   1.000
_cell.angle_alpha   90.00
_cell.angle_beta   90.00
_cell.angle_gamma   90.00
#
_symmetry.space_group_name_H-M   'P 1'
#
loop_
_entity.id
_entity.type
_entity.pdbx_description
1 polymer ?
#
loop_
_entity_poly.entity_id
_entity_poly.type
_entity_poly.pdbx_seq_one_letter_code
_entity_poly.pdbx_strand_id
1 'polypeptide(L)'
;MTSETEYFAVLWDGDDNDRPRAVIRRRGTPDGMEEEILRADGTWESTGILALVRLNMYEKDVQPITPTAALDFERRVLSRHADEA
;
A
#
# COMPACT_ATOMS: atom_id res chain seq x y z
N MET A 1 12.46 -1.92 20.10
CA MET A 1 11.62 -0.95 19.37
C MET A 1 10.95 -1.73 18.28
N THR A 2 9.64 -1.93 18.36
CA THR A 2 8.88 -2.55 17.28
C THR A 2 8.94 -1.61 16.08
N SER A 3 9.52 -2.03 14.96
CA SER A 3 9.48 -1.26 13.72
C SER A 3 8.01 -1.05 13.34
N GLU A 4 7.47 0.15 13.59
CA GLU A 4 6.10 0.46 13.19
C GLU A 4 6.02 0.39 11.66
N THR A 5 5.06 -0.39 11.16
CA THR A 5 4.78 -0.48 9.72
C THR A 5 3.84 0.66 9.36
N GLU A 6 4.26 1.49 8.41
CA GLU A 6 3.45 2.57 7.86
C GLU A 6 2.68 2.07 6.64
N TYR A 7 1.47 2.58 6.41
CA TYR A 7 0.64 2.19 5.27
C TYR A 7 0.18 3.40 4.47
N PHE A 8 0.13 3.26 3.16
CA PHE A 8 -0.28 4.30 2.22
C PHE A 8 -1.24 3.72 1.19
N ALA A 9 -2.30 4.46 0.89
CA ALA A 9 -3.19 4.22 -0.24
C ALA A 9 -2.59 4.84 -1.50
N VAL A 10 -2.68 4.11 -2.62
CA VAL A 10 -2.53 4.67 -3.97
C VAL A 10 -3.93 4.96 -4.50
N LEU A 11 -4.18 6.19 -4.91
CA LEU A 11 -5.44 6.75 -5.38
C LEU A 11 -5.34 7.15 -6.86
N TRP A 12 -6.47 7.23 -7.56
CA TRP A 12 -6.62 7.95 -8.82
C TRP A 12 -7.53 9.16 -8.67
N ASP A 13 -7.62 10.00 -9.72
CA ASP A 13 -8.55 11.13 -9.75
C ASP A 13 -9.98 10.69 -9.40
N GLY A 14 -10.48 11.19 -8.27
CA GLY A 14 -11.81 10.89 -7.75
C GLY A 14 -11.91 9.69 -6.80
N ASP A 15 -10.80 9.02 -6.47
CA ASP A 15 -10.75 8.01 -5.41
C ASP A 15 -10.50 8.64 -4.02
N ASP A 16 -11.00 7.97 -2.99
CA ASP A 16 -10.78 8.31 -1.58
C ASP A 16 -10.06 7.17 -0.84
N ASN A 17 -9.55 7.44 0.35
CA ASN A 17 -8.86 6.46 1.20
C ASN A 17 -9.67 5.19 1.53
N ASP A 18 -11.00 5.22 1.38
CA ASP A 18 -11.88 4.07 1.61
C ASP A 18 -11.86 3.06 0.45
N ARG A 19 -11.43 3.50 -0.74
CA ARG A 19 -11.37 2.71 -1.97
C ARG A 19 -10.04 2.89 -2.69
N PRO A 20 -8.91 2.58 -2.02
CA PRO A 20 -7.63 2.71 -2.67
C PRO A 20 -7.50 1.73 -3.83
N ARG A 21 -6.73 2.09 -4.84
CA ARG A 21 -6.43 1.21 -5.97
C ARG A 21 -5.39 0.14 -5.60
N ALA A 22 -4.45 0.52 -4.75
CA ALA A 22 -3.44 -0.34 -4.18
C ALA A 22 -3.04 0.17 -2.78
N VAL A 23 -2.39 -0.70 -2.01
CA VAL A 23 -1.82 -0.32 -0.71
C VAL A 23 -0.31 -0.54 -0.76
N ILE A 24 0.42 0.42 -0.23
CA ILE A 24 1.86 0.34 0.03
C ILE A 24 2.06 0.17 1.53
N ARG A 25 2.99 -0.70 1.92
CA ARG A 25 3.51 -0.77 3.29
C ARG A 25 4.98 -0.39 3.32
N ARG A 26 5.40 0.30 4.37
CA ARG A 26 6.78 0.66 4.63
C ARG A 26 7.17 0.18 6.01
N ARG A 27 8.26 -0.60 6.10
CA ARG A 27 8.71 -1.21 7.36
C ARG A 27 10.22 -1.14 7.52
N GLY A 28 10.66 -1.02 8.77
CA GLY A 28 12.07 -1.12 9.13
C GLY A 28 12.55 -2.58 9.10
N THR A 29 13.59 -2.85 8.32
CA THR A 29 14.31 -4.11 8.20
C THR A 29 15.76 -3.94 8.69
N PRO A 30 16.53 -5.03 8.91
CA PRO A 30 17.95 -4.93 9.24
C PRO A 30 18.78 -4.17 8.20
N ASP A 31 18.39 -4.23 6.93
CA ASP A 31 19.09 -3.61 5.81
C ASP A 31 18.61 -2.18 5.49
N GLY A 32 17.61 -1.67 6.22
CA GLY A 32 17.04 -0.33 6.05
C GLY A 32 15.51 -0.33 5.96
N MET A 33 14.94 0.69 5.32
CA MET A 33 13.50 0.75 5.10
C MET A 33 13.13 0.00 3.82
N GLU A 34 12.21 -0.94 3.93
CA GLU A 34 11.64 -1.65 2.79
C GLU A 34 10.24 -1.11 2.50
N GLU A 35 9.96 -0.89 1.22
CA GLU A 35 8.68 -0.40 0.71
C GLU A 35 8.12 -1.45 -0.23
N GLU A 36 6.89 -1.89 0.00
CA GLU A 36 6.24 -2.93 -0.80
C GLU A 36 4.83 -2.50 -1.19
N ILE A 37 4.39 -2.84 -2.41
CA ILE A 37 3.03 -2.63 -2.90
C ILE A 37 2.28 -3.96 -2.95
N LEU A 38 1.03 -3.97 -2.53
CA LEU A 38 0.14 -5.11 -2.67
C LEU A 38 -0.38 -5.17 -4.11
N ARG A 39 -0.04 -6.24 -4.82
CA ARG A 39 -0.50 -6.55 -6.17
C ARG A 39 -1.94 -7.09 -6.15
N ALA A 40 -2.59 -7.05 -7.31
CA ALA A 40 -3.97 -7.54 -7.46
C ALA A 40 -4.10 -9.05 -7.25
N ASP A 41 -3.00 -9.80 -7.32
CA ASP A 41 -2.93 -11.23 -7.03
C ASP A 41 -2.72 -11.53 -5.53
N GLY A 42 -2.67 -10.51 -4.69
CA GLY A 42 -2.47 -10.65 -3.24
C GLY A 42 -1.00 -10.78 -2.82
N THR A 43 -0.04 -10.65 -3.75
CA THR A 43 1.39 -10.68 -3.42
C THR A 43 1.92 -9.28 -3.07
N TRP A 44 2.86 -9.22 -2.12
CA TRP A 44 3.60 -7.99 -1.80
C TRP A 44 4.89 -7.96 -2.63
N GLU A 45 5.14 -6.85 -3.32
CA GLU A 45 6.31 -6.67 -4.17
C GLU A 45 7.05 -5.38 -3.82
N SER A 46 8.38 -5.39 -3.81
CA SER A 46 9.20 -4.21 -3.55
C SER A 46 8.86 -3.06 -4.52
N THR A 47 8.79 -1.84 -4.01
CA THR A 47 8.46 -0.65 -4.79
C THR A 47 9.30 0.56 -4.38
N GLY A 48 9.41 1.55 -5.28
CA GLY A 48 10.03 2.85 -5.03
C GLY A 48 9.07 4.03 -5.09
N ILE A 49 7.75 3.77 -5.08
CA ILE A 49 6.72 4.80 -5.30
C ILE A 49 6.81 5.93 -4.26
N LEU A 50 7.10 5.65 -2.98
CA LEU A 50 7.16 6.71 -1.97
C LEU A 50 8.34 7.67 -2.21
N ALA A 51 9.43 7.20 -2.83
CA ALA A 51 10.51 8.08 -3.25
C ALA A 51 10.04 9.06 -4.35
N LEU A 52 9.19 8.60 -5.28
CA LEU A 52 8.61 9.45 -6.32
C LEU A 52 7.57 10.44 -5.78
N VAL A 53 6.79 10.03 -4.77
CA VAL A 53 5.85 10.90 -4.05
C VAL A 53 6.60 12.07 -3.41
N ARG A 54 7.76 11.83 -2.78
CA ARG A 54 8.62 12.87 -2.19
C ARG A 54 9.18 13.86 -3.22
N LEU A 55 9.22 13.49 -4.49
CA LEU A 55 9.60 14.37 -5.60
C LEU A 55 8.39 15.15 -6.16
N ASN A 56 7.27 15.19 -5.42
CA ASN A 56 5.99 15.79 -5.79
C ASN A 56 5.39 15.27 -7.10
N MET A 57 5.83 14.11 -7.61
CA MET A 57 5.28 13.53 -8.83
C MET A 57 3.92 12.87 -8.62
N TYR A 58 3.63 12.41 -7.39
CA TYR A 58 2.45 11.62 -7.02
C TYR A 58 1.87 12.04 -5.65
N GLU A 59 2.13 13.27 -5.21
CA GLU A 59 1.75 13.75 -3.87
C GLU A 59 0.24 13.64 -3.61
N LYS A 60 -0.58 13.85 -4.64
CA LYS A 60 -2.04 13.73 -4.52
C LYS A 60 -2.55 12.29 -4.64
N ASP A 61 -1.76 11.44 -5.28
CA ASP A 61 -2.13 10.07 -5.61
C ASP A 61 -1.72 9.07 -4.53
N VAL A 62 -0.94 9.50 -3.53
CA VAL A 62 -0.52 8.62 -2.42
C VAL A 62 -0.79 9.27 -1.09
N GLN A 63 -1.69 8.67 -0.30
CA GLN A 63 -2.16 9.21 0.96
C GLN A 63 -1.92 8.22 2.11
N PRO A 64 -1.58 8.67 3.32
CA PRO A 64 -1.47 7.77 4.47
C PRO A 64 -2.81 7.15 4.82
N ILE A 65 -2.81 5.87 5.21
CA ILE A 65 -4.00 5.15 5.69
C ILE A 65 -3.72 4.43 7.01
N THR A 66 -4.79 4.07 7.71
CA THR A 66 -4.68 3.30 8.95
C THR A 66 -4.30 1.83 8.66
N PRO A 67 -3.63 1.15 9.59
CA PRO A 67 -3.36 -0.28 9.48
C PRO A 67 -4.64 -1.12 9.29
N THR A 68 -5.74 -0.73 9.93
CA THR A 68 -7.04 -1.40 9.77
C THR A 68 -7.56 -1.30 8.33
N ALA A 69 -7.50 -0.12 7.72
CA ALA A 69 -7.92 0.07 6.34
C ALA A 69 -7.05 -0.73 5.34
N ALA A 70 -5.75 -0.82 5.60
CA ALA A 70 -4.83 -1.64 4.81
C ALA A 70 -5.19 -3.14 4.89
N LEU A 71 -5.44 -3.65 6.10
CA LEU A 71 -5.85 -5.05 6.31
C LEU A 71 -7.20 -5.36 5.65
N ASP A 72 -8.17 -4.45 5.74
CA ASP A 72 -9.47 -4.62 5.08
C ASP A 72 -9.34 -4.59 3.55
N PHE A 73 -8.41 -3.81 3.00
CA PHE A 73 -8.08 -3.88 1.57
C PHE A 73 -7.44 -5.22 1.20
N GLU A 74 -6.43 -5.68 1.94
CA GLU A 74 -5.75 -6.96 1.70
C GLU A 74 -6.73 -8.14 1.73
N ARG A 75 -7.63 -8.17 2.71
CA ARG A 75 -8.71 -9.19 2.79
C ARG A 75 -9.62 -9.17 1.56
N ARG A 76 -9.97 -7.99 1.04
CA ARG A 76 -10.80 -7.85 -0.17
C ARG A 76 -10.07 -8.41 -1.40
N VAL A 77 -8.78 -8.11 -1.56
CA VAL A 77 -7.96 -8.62 -2.67
C VAL A 77 -7.87 -10.14 -2.62
N LEU A 78 -7.53 -10.70 -1.46
CA LEU A 78 -7.38 -12.15 -1.28
C LEU A 78 -8.72 -12.90 -1.45
N SER A 79 -9.83 -12.34 -0.97
CA SER A 79 -11.15 -12.94 -1.14
C SER A 79 -11.58 -13.00 -2.61
N ARG A 80 -11.24 -11.97 -3.40
CA ARG A 80 -11.52 -11.96 -4.83
C ARG A 80 -10.72 -13.04 -5.57
N HIS A 81 -9.44 -13.19 -5.25
CA HIS A 81 -8.60 -14.23 -5.86
C HIS A 81 -9.08 -15.65 -5.49
N ALA A 82 -9.62 -15.85 -4.29
CA ALA A 82 -10.13 -17.16 -3.87
C ALA A 82 -11.40 -17.60 -4.63
N ASP A 83 -12.18 -16.66 -5.17
CA ASP A 83 -13.40 -16.93 -5.95
C ASP A 83 -13.08 -17.25 -7.44
N GLU A 84 -11.89 -16.84 -7.92
CA GLU A 84 -11.43 -17.04 -9.30
C GLU A 84 -10.55 -18.30 -9.49
N ALA A 85 -10.29 -19.07 -8.43
CA ALA A 85 -9.42 -20.26 -8.40
C ALA A 85 -10.19 -21.58 -8.26
#